data_AF-A0A8S8YMH7-F1
#
_entry.id   AF-A0A8S8YMH7-F1
#
_cell.length_a   1.000
_cell.length_b   1.000
_cell.length_c   1.000
_cell.angle_alpha   90.00
_cell.angle_beta   90.00
_cell.angle_gamma   90.00
#
_symmetry.space_group_name_H-M   'P 1'
#
loop_
_entity.id
_entity.type
_entity.pdbx_description
1 polymer ?
#
loop_
_entity_poly.entity_id
_entity_poly.type
_entity_poly.pdbx_seq_one_letter_code
_entity_poly.pdbx_strand_id
1 'polypeptide(L)'
;MTTVDEPPQDPFEPIAVIGVAALFPDAPNLDAFWGNILSAKVSLKEVPDGRWDVGDFWVEGGPKNVDENKTYSKIGGWVEDFEFDWRRWKIPPGSLNQIDDTQLWAVTVSAAALEQAGYMGEGSRELPKSRTGVIFANALGGENRNLSNHRVWADQFARHAVESGGMPKEGKEAFKAPFSKVYRK
;
A
#
# COMPACT_ATOMS: atom_id res chain seq x y z
N MET A 1 25.14 41.05 -3.16
CA MET A 1 24.30 39.91 -3.57
C MET A 1 25.16 39.08 -4.52
N THR A 2 25.92 38.14 -3.96
CA THR A 2 26.82 37.27 -4.73
C THR A 2 25.99 36.18 -5.38
N THR A 3 25.95 36.18 -6.71
CA THR A 3 25.47 35.07 -7.51
C THR A 3 26.34 33.87 -7.16
N VAL A 4 25.72 32.80 -6.68
CA VAL A 4 26.42 31.53 -6.46
C VAL A 4 26.70 31.00 -7.87
N ASP A 5 27.97 30.99 -8.28
CA ASP A 5 28.40 30.35 -9.53
C ASP A 5 28.08 28.86 -9.42
N GLU A 6 26.99 28.44 -10.06
CA GLU A 6 26.62 27.03 -10.16
C GLU A 6 27.69 26.35 -11.04
N PRO A 7 28.35 25.27 -10.56
CA PRO A 7 29.35 24.59 -11.36
C PRO A 7 28.71 24.13 -12.68
N PRO A 8 29.43 24.21 -13.81
CA PRO A 8 28.90 23.78 -15.10
C PRO A 8 28.41 22.35 -14.98
N GLN A 9 27.10 22.14 -15.17
CA GLN A 9 26.53 20.81 -15.28
C GLN A 9 27.09 20.20 -16.57
N ASP A 10 27.89 19.13 -16.43
CA ASP A 10 28.27 18.31 -17.57
C ASP A 10 27.01 17.90 -18.35
N PRO A 11 27.07 17.79 -19.69
CA PRO A 11 25.90 17.43 -20.48
C PRO A 11 25.33 16.10 -19.98
N PHE A 12 24.08 16.16 -19.53
CA PHE A 12 23.36 15.02 -18.96
C PHE A 12 23.34 13.84 -19.96
N GLU A 13 23.90 12.70 -19.57
CA GLU A 13 23.81 11.48 -20.35
C GLU A 13 22.36 10.95 -20.30
N PRO A 14 21.69 10.74 -21.45
CA PRO A 14 20.32 10.24 -21.47
C PRO A 14 20.19 8.87 -20.79
N ILE A 15 19.16 8.70 -19.97
CA ILE A 15 18.88 7.45 -19.26
C ILE A 15 17.83 6.64 -20.01
N ALA A 16 18.17 5.41 -20.40
CA ALA A 16 17.25 4.50 -21.05
C ALA A 16 16.38 3.74 -20.03
N VAL A 17 15.06 3.72 -20.26
CA VAL A 17 14.14 2.81 -19.57
C VAL A 17 14.12 1.50 -20.34
N ILE A 18 14.75 0.46 -19.78
CA ILE A 18 14.93 -0.84 -20.43
C ILE A 18 14.01 -1.94 -19.91
N GLY A 19 13.21 -1.64 -18.89
CA GLY A 19 12.23 -2.54 -18.31
C GLY A 19 11.19 -1.77 -17.50
N VAL A 20 9.95 -2.22 -17.57
CA VAL A 20 8.78 -1.66 -16.92
C VAL A 20 7.85 -2.80 -16.52
N ALA A 21 7.14 -2.62 -15.42
CA ALA A 21 6.07 -3.48 -15.00
C ALA A 21 5.03 -2.63 -14.25
N ALA A 22 3.82 -3.17 -14.13
CA ALA A 22 2.70 -2.45 -13.58
C ALA A 22 1.80 -3.42 -12.83
N LEU A 23 1.30 -2.96 -11.68
CA LEU A 23 0.26 -3.60 -10.88
C LEU A 23 -0.69 -2.49 -10.44
N PHE A 24 -1.91 -2.51 -10.94
CA PHE A 24 -2.92 -1.48 -10.75
C PHE A 24 -4.31 -2.10 -10.56
N PRO A 25 -5.30 -1.31 -10.12
CA PRO A 25 -6.70 -1.74 -10.08
C PRO A 25 -7.16 -2.28 -11.44
N ASP A 26 -7.79 -3.46 -11.42
CA ASP A 26 -8.17 -4.26 -12.60
C ASP A 26 -7.04 -4.53 -13.62
N ALA A 27 -5.77 -4.44 -13.20
CA ALA A 27 -4.60 -4.62 -14.06
C ALA A 27 -3.48 -5.32 -13.29
N PRO A 28 -3.49 -6.67 -13.24
CA PRO A 28 -2.49 -7.44 -12.50
C PRO A 28 -1.10 -7.44 -13.15
N ASN A 29 -0.96 -6.91 -14.36
CA ASN A 29 0.28 -6.85 -15.12
C ASN A 29 0.26 -5.68 -16.14
N LEU A 30 1.40 -5.49 -16.82
CA LEU A 30 1.60 -4.41 -17.79
C LEU A 30 0.64 -4.47 -18.98
N ASP A 31 0.38 -5.67 -19.52
CA ASP A 31 -0.48 -5.84 -20.69
C ASP A 31 -1.94 -5.46 -20.36
N ALA A 32 -2.43 -5.91 -19.19
CA ALA A 32 -3.76 -5.53 -18.70
C ALA A 32 -3.86 -4.04 -18.43
N PHE A 33 -2.82 -3.43 -17.84
CA PHE A 33 -2.77 -1.98 -17.62
C PHE A 33 -2.84 -1.20 -18.95
N TRP A 34 -2.05 -1.61 -19.94
CA TRP A 34 -2.06 -0.98 -21.25
C TRP A 34 -3.41 -1.15 -21.97
N GLY A 35 -4.00 -2.34 -21.89
CA GLY A 35 -5.35 -2.58 -22.40
C GLY A 35 -6.42 -1.69 -21.75
N ASN A 36 -6.32 -1.48 -20.43
CA ASN A 36 -7.23 -0.58 -19.71
C ASN A 36 -7.09 0.87 -20.18
N ILE A 37 -5.86 1.36 -20.44
CA ILE A 37 -5.62 2.70 -20.99
C ILE A 37 -6.26 2.83 -22.38
N LEU A 38 -5.95 1.89 -23.28
CA LEU A 38 -6.46 1.92 -24.66
C LEU A 38 -7.99 1.86 -24.73
N SER A 39 -8.62 1.18 -23.78
CA SER A 39 -10.08 1.08 -23.67
C SER A 39 -10.73 2.19 -22.84
N ALA A 40 -9.95 3.15 -22.32
CA ALA A 40 -10.41 4.19 -21.41
C ALA A 40 -11.22 3.64 -20.21
N LYS A 41 -10.80 2.48 -19.69
CA LYS A 41 -11.49 1.80 -18.58
C LYS A 41 -11.41 2.62 -17.30
N VAL A 42 -12.55 2.78 -16.62
CA VAL A 42 -12.62 3.37 -15.28
C VAL A 42 -12.53 2.24 -14.25
N SER A 43 -11.42 2.18 -13.51
CA SER A 43 -11.15 1.18 -12.47
C SER A 43 -11.37 1.68 -11.04
N LEU A 44 -12.16 2.75 -10.90
CA LEU A 44 -12.60 3.24 -9.60
C LEU A 44 -13.85 2.48 -9.16
N LYS A 45 -13.84 2.00 -7.92
CA LYS A 45 -14.97 1.28 -7.30
C LYS A 45 -15.24 1.84 -5.91
N GLU A 46 -16.43 1.56 -5.38
CA GLU A 46 -16.76 1.79 -3.98
C GLU A 46 -15.77 1.05 -3.06
N VAL A 47 -15.68 1.44 -1.78
CA VAL A 47 -14.84 0.75 -0.78
C VAL A 47 -15.21 -0.75 -0.74
N PRO A 48 -14.26 -1.66 -0.97
CA PRO A 48 -14.51 -3.10 -0.89
C PRO A 48 -14.84 -3.55 0.54
N ASP A 49 -15.62 -4.62 0.62
CA ASP A 49 -15.90 -5.27 1.90
C ASP A 49 -14.61 -5.67 2.62
N GLY A 50 -14.55 -5.38 3.92
CA GLY A 50 -13.42 -5.75 4.77
C GLY A 50 -12.26 -4.75 4.80
N ARG A 51 -12.34 -3.60 4.11
CA ARG A 51 -11.40 -2.46 4.28
C ARG A 51 -11.74 -1.65 5.53
N TRP A 52 -12.83 -0.90 5.48
CA TRP A 52 -13.37 -0.09 6.58
C TRP A 52 -14.88 0.10 6.36
N ASP A 53 -15.63 0.37 7.43
CA ASP A 53 -17.07 0.62 7.33
C ASP A 53 -17.33 2.04 6.84
N VAL A 54 -17.91 2.17 5.64
CA VAL A 54 -18.22 3.45 5.02
C VAL A 54 -19.05 4.34 5.94
N GLY A 55 -19.98 3.76 6.72
CA GLY A 55 -20.84 4.50 7.64
C GLY A 55 -20.11 5.17 8.80
N ASP A 56 -18.92 4.68 9.16
CA ASP A 56 -18.14 5.24 10.27
C ASP A 56 -17.48 6.57 9.91
N PHE A 57 -17.12 6.79 8.63
CA PHE A 57 -16.29 7.93 8.22
C PHE A 57 -16.85 8.76 7.07
N TRP A 58 -17.70 8.20 6.22
CA TRP A 58 -18.20 8.92 5.05
C TRP A 58 -19.34 9.88 5.41
N VAL A 59 -19.28 11.09 4.87
CA VAL A 59 -20.34 12.10 4.95
C VAL A 59 -20.51 12.79 3.60
N GLU A 60 -21.71 13.27 3.31
CA GLU A 60 -21.93 14.11 2.13
C GLU A 60 -21.17 15.44 2.28
N GLY A 61 -20.47 15.85 1.23
CA GLY A 61 -19.60 17.03 1.28
C GLY A 61 -18.68 17.14 0.08
N GLY A 62 -17.60 17.91 0.24
CA GLY A 62 -16.60 18.11 -0.83
C GLY A 62 -15.23 18.51 -0.28
N PRO A 63 -14.26 18.80 -1.16
CA PRO A 63 -12.92 19.21 -0.75
C PRO A 63 -12.98 20.39 0.23
N LYS A 64 -12.37 20.22 1.42
CA LYS A 64 -12.38 21.19 2.53
C LYS A 64 -13.77 21.51 3.12
N ASN A 65 -14.79 20.73 2.76
CA ASN A 65 -16.16 20.87 3.25
C ASN A 65 -16.65 19.52 3.80
N VAL A 66 -15.98 19.05 4.84
CA VAL A 66 -16.31 17.85 5.62
C VAL A 66 -15.91 18.09 7.07
N ASP A 67 -16.65 17.50 7.99
CA ASP A 67 -16.32 17.53 9.41
C ASP A 67 -14.95 16.88 9.68
N GLU A 68 -14.33 17.27 10.79
CA GLU A 68 -13.07 16.68 11.24
C GLU A 68 -13.22 15.16 11.41
N ASN A 69 -12.17 14.41 11.03
CA ASN A 69 -12.14 12.93 11.07
C ASN A 69 -13.15 12.23 10.13
N LYS A 70 -13.79 12.95 9.20
CA LYS A 70 -14.66 12.40 8.16
C LYS A 70 -14.05 12.52 6.77
N THR A 71 -14.60 11.76 5.82
CA THR A 71 -14.23 11.79 4.40
C THR A 71 -15.46 11.99 3.53
N TYR A 72 -15.33 12.75 2.44
CA TYR A 72 -16.36 12.83 1.39
C TYR A 72 -16.19 11.76 0.31
N SER A 73 -15.07 11.02 0.31
CA SER A 73 -14.81 9.95 -0.66
C SER A 73 -15.15 8.59 -0.08
N LYS A 74 -15.91 7.82 -0.87
CA LYS A 74 -16.20 6.39 -0.67
C LYS A 74 -15.76 5.54 -1.87
N ILE A 75 -15.03 6.14 -2.82
CA ILE A 75 -14.50 5.44 -3.99
C ILE A 75 -12.97 5.48 -3.99
N GLY A 76 -12.37 4.47 -4.62
CA GLY A 76 -10.93 4.34 -4.77
C GLY A 76 -10.56 3.37 -5.88
N GLY A 77 -9.27 3.29 -6.18
CA GLY A 77 -8.70 2.24 -7.02
C GLY A 77 -8.13 1.15 -6.13
N TRP A 78 -8.59 -0.08 -6.31
CA TRP A 78 -8.25 -1.21 -5.44
C TRP A 78 -7.48 -2.27 -6.22
N VAL A 79 -6.30 -2.63 -5.75
CA VAL A 79 -5.64 -3.87 -6.17
C VAL A 79 -6.33 -5.00 -5.41
N GLU A 80 -6.96 -5.89 -6.15
CA GLU A 80 -7.75 -7.02 -5.65
C GLU A 80 -7.13 -8.34 -6.12
N ASP A 81 -7.38 -9.42 -5.40
CA ASP A 81 -6.93 -10.78 -5.74
C ASP A 81 -5.41 -10.92 -5.97
N PHE A 82 -4.61 -10.05 -5.35
CA PHE A 82 -3.16 -10.15 -5.40
C PHE A 82 -2.66 -11.31 -4.54
N GLU A 83 -1.95 -12.25 -5.17
CA GLU A 83 -1.25 -13.32 -4.48
C GLU A 83 0.27 -13.16 -4.61
N PHE A 84 0.96 -13.14 -3.46
CA PHE A 84 2.41 -13.08 -3.45
C PHE A 84 3.02 -14.48 -3.64
N ASP A 85 3.92 -14.64 -4.61
CA ASP A 85 4.67 -15.88 -4.82
C ASP A 85 5.77 -16.06 -3.76
N TRP A 86 5.34 -16.40 -2.55
CA TRP A 86 6.21 -16.60 -1.40
C TRP A 86 7.22 -17.75 -1.61
N ARG A 87 6.92 -18.71 -2.50
CA ARG A 87 7.82 -19.82 -2.83
C ARG A 87 9.03 -19.32 -3.61
N ARG A 88 8.78 -18.50 -4.63
CA ARG A 88 9.84 -17.85 -5.42
C ARG A 88 10.83 -17.08 -4.55
N TRP A 89 10.32 -16.38 -3.54
CA TRP A 89 11.13 -15.55 -2.64
C TRP A 89 11.60 -16.26 -1.38
N LYS A 90 11.26 -17.56 -1.22
CA LYS A 90 11.61 -18.38 -0.06
C LYS A 90 11.17 -17.75 1.27
N ILE A 91 10.02 -17.06 1.27
CA ILE A 91 9.42 -16.46 2.46
C ILE A 91 8.49 -17.48 3.10
N PRO A 92 8.63 -17.77 4.41
CA PRO A 92 7.69 -18.64 5.11
C PRO A 92 6.27 -18.07 5.07
N PRO A 93 5.23 -18.89 4.79
CA PRO A 93 3.86 -18.39 4.64
C PRO A 93 3.33 -17.72 5.92
N GLY A 94 3.73 -18.20 7.10
CA GLY A 94 3.32 -17.61 8.39
C GLY A 94 3.87 -16.20 8.66
N SER A 95 4.83 -15.72 7.86
CA SER A 95 5.36 -14.35 7.97
C SER A 95 4.63 -13.36 7.08
N LEU A 96 3.84 -13.81 6.11
CA LEU A 96 3.22 -12.92 5.10
C LEU A 96 2.28 -11.90 5.73
N ASN A 97 1.48 -12.30 6.72
CA ASN A 97 0.52 -11.41 7.39
C ASN A 97 1.19 -10.33 8.26
N GLN A 98 2.52 -10.34 8.38
CA GLN A 98 3.31 -9.32 9.06
C GLN A 98 3.98 -8.33 8.08
N ILE A 99 3.97 -8.64 6.79
CA ILE A 99 4.54 -7.81 5.73
C ILE A 99 3.41 -6.96 5.16
N ASP A 100 3.67 -5.67 4.95
CA ASP A 100 2.67 -4.78 4.34
C ASP A 100 2.51 -5.09 2.85
N ASP A 101 1.28 -5.11 2.35
CA ASP A 101 0.97 -5.41 0.94
C ASP A 101 1.77 -4.53 -0.02
N THR A 102 2.00 -3.26 0.32
CA THR A 102 2.79 -2.34 -0.52
C THR A 102 4.24 -2.80 -0.69
N GLN A 103 4.80 -3.50 0.30
CA GLN A 103 6.14 -4.09 0.20
C GLN A 103 6.12 -5.34 -0.68
N LEU A 104 5.08 -6.18 -0.55
CA LEU A 104 4.89 -7.36 -1.40
C LEU A 104 4.71 -6.95 -2.87
N TRP A 105 3.89 -5.94 -3.14
CA TRP A 105 3.72 -5.35 -4.47
C TRP A 105 5.04 -4.81 -5.04
N ALA A 106 5.80 -4.08 -4.23
CA ALA A 106 7.08 -3.53 -4.65
C ALA A 106 8.06 -4.62 -5.11
N VAL A 107 8.16 -5.72 -4.37
CA VAL A 107 8.99 -6.87 -4.74
C VAL A 107 8.49 -7.52 -6.03
N THR A 108 7.19 -7.77 -6.14
CA THR A 108 6.58 -8.39 -7.34
C THR A 108 6.81 -7.54 -8.59
N VAL A 109 6.49 -6.24 -8.54
CA VAL A 109 6.60 -5.34 -9.70
C VAL A 109 8.06 -5.11 -10.07
N SER A 110 8.96 -4.95 -9.10
CA SER A 110 10.39 -4.80 -9.38
C SER A 110 10.96 -6.03 -10.08
N ALA A 111 10.56 -7.23 -9.64
CA ALA A 111 10.97 -8.47 -10.27
C ALA A 111 10.46 -8.59 -11.71
N ALA A 112 9.18 -8.30 -11.95
CA ALA A 112 8.61 -8.31 -13.28
C ALA A 112 9.30 -7.29 -14.23
N ALA A 113 9.68 -6.11 -13.73
CA ALA A 113 10.43 -5.13 -14.52
C ALA A 113 11.85 -5.63 -14.86
N LEU A 114 12.53 -6.30 -13.93
CA LEU A 114 13.84 -6.91 -14.17
C LEU A 114 13.76 -8.09 -15.13
N GLU A 115 12.71 -8.91 -15.06
CA GLU A 115 12.44 -9.98 -16.02
C GLU A 115 12.23 -9.42 -17.42
N GLN A 116 11.40 -8.39 -17.56
CA GLN A 116 11.17 -7.73 -18.85
C GLN A 116 12.46 -7.15 -19.44
N ALA A 117 13.33 -6.58 -18.60
CA ALA A 117 14.65 -6.08 -19.00
C ALA A 117 15.68 -7.20 -19.30
N GLY A 118 15.34 -8.47 -19.05
CA GLY A 118 16.22 -9.62 -19.27
C GLY A 118 17.30 -9.81 -18.20
N TYR A 119 17.09 -9.29 -16.99
CA TYR A 119 18.00 -9.40 -15.83
C TYR A 119 17.50 -10.35 -14.72
N MET A 120 16.37 -11.01 -14.95
CA MET A 120 15.83 -12.02 -14.05
C MET A 120 15.10 -13.11 -14.85
N GLY A 121 15.06 -14.33 -14.33
CA GLY A 121 14.51 -15.51 -15.02
C GLY A 121 15.58 -16.42 -15.63
N GLU A 122 15.14 -17.50 -16.26
CA GLU A 122 16.03 -18.48 -16.92
C GLU A 122 16.73 -17.86 -18.12
N GLY A 123 18.06 -18.05 -18.22
CA GLY A 123 18.86 -17.48 -19.32
C GLY A 123 19.05 -15.95 -19.25
N SER A 124 18.65 -15.30 -18.16
CA SER A 124 18.82 -13.86 -17.97
C SER A 124 20.29 -13.44 -17.82
N ARG A 125 20.55 -12.17 -18.12
CA ARG A 125 21.85 -11.54 -17.88
C ARG A 125 22.06 -11.34 -16.39
N GLU A 126 23.30 -11.45 -15.94
CA GLU A 126 23.62 -11.12 -14.56
C GLU A 126 23.46 -9.62 -14.32
N LEU A 127 22.62 -9.26 -13.33
CA LEU A 127 22.51 -7.90 -12.84
C LEU A 127 23.76 -7.56 -12.00
N PRO A 128 24.53 -6.50 -12.33
CA PRO A 128 25.75 -6.15 -11.60
C PRO A 128 25.42 -5.54 -10.22
N LYS A 129 25.10 -6.39 -9.24
CA LYS A 129 24.52 -6.01 -7.93
C LYS A 129 25.31 -4.94 -7.19
N SER A 130 26.64 -4.93 -7.27
CA SER A 130 27.51 -3.94 -6.60
C SER A 130 27.45 -2.54 -7.23
N ARG A 131 26.88 -2.42 -8.43
CA ARG A 131 26.75 -1.18 -9.21
C ARG A 131 25.30 -0.81 -9.52
N THR A 132 24.33 -1.53 -8.95
CA THR A 132 22.91 -1.27 -9.15
C THR A 132 22.34 -0.60 -7.89
N GLY A 133 21.88 0.64 -8.06
CA GLY A 133 21.09 1.33 -7.04
C GLY A 133 19.62 0.95 -7.11
N VAL A 134 18.95 0.95 -5.96
CA VAL A 134 17.49 0.82 -5.87
C VAL A 134 16.94 2.10 -5.28
N ILE A 135 16.06 2.76 -6.03
CA ILE A 135 15.31 3.93 -5.55
C ILE A 135 13.85 3.50 -5.50
N PHE A 136 13.26 3.63 -4.32
CA PHE A 136 11.89 3.21 -4.07
C PHE A 136 11.17 4.30 -3.29
N ALA A 137 9.95 4.62 -3.72
CA ALA A 137 9.07 5.56 -3.05
C ALA A 137 7.77 4.86 -2.69
N ASN A 138 7.36 4.99 -1.43
CA ASN A 138 6.09 4.49 -0.93
C ASN A 138 5.51 5.52 0.04
N ALA A 139 4.24 5.87 -0.16
CA ALA A 139 3.48 6.74 0.72
C ALA A 139 2.31 6.02 1.42
N LEU A 140 2.09 4.73 1.12
CA LEU A 140 0.90 3.96 1.49
C LEU A 140 1.19 2.79 2.44
N GLY A 141 2.42 2.65 2.95
CA GLY A 141 2.74 1.63 3.95
C GLY A 141 2.14 1.99 5.32
N GLY A 142 1.43 1.06 5.95
CA GLY A 142 0.99 1.22 7.33
C GLY A 142 -0.36 0.64 7.70
N GLU A 143 -1.08 -0.03 6.79
CA GLU A 143 -2.37 -0.66 7.12
C GLU A 143 -2.19 -1.67 8.28
N ASN A 144 -1.22 -2.57 8.15
CA ASN A 144 -0.86 -3.51 9.21
C ASN A 144 -0.42 -2.81 10.51
N ARG A 145 0.28 -1.68 10.40
CA ARG A 145 0.69 -0.86 11.56
C ARG A 145 -0.52 -0.22 12.23
N ASN A 146 -1.45 0.34 11.47
CA ASN A 146 -2.64 1.02 11.97
C ASN A 146 -3.54 0.05 12.73
N LEU A 147 -3.81 -1.10 12.13
CA LEU A 147 -4.53 -2.18 12.81
C LEU A 147 -3.81 -2.61 14.10
N SER A 148 -2.46 -2.56 14.12
CA SER A 148 -1.68 -3.07 15.25
C SER A 148 -1.78 -2.10 16.40
N ASN A 149 -1.71 -0.82 16.06
CA ASN A 149 -1.93 0.27 16.99
C ASN A 149 -3.34 0.21 17.57
N HIS A 150 -4.38 -0.03 16.77
CA HIS A 150 -5.74 -0.16 17.32
C HIS A 150 -5.82 -1.25 18.41
N ARG A 151 -5.16 -2.40 18.20
CA ARG A 151 -5.07 -3.46 19.22
C ARG A 151 -4.28 -3.04 20.45
N VAL A 152 -3.10 -2.46 20.27
CA VAL A 152 -2.21 -2.06 21.39
C VAL A 152 -2.87 -0.98 22.25
N TRP A 153 -3.58 -0.04 21.63
CA TRP A 153 -4.19 1.09 22.32
C TRP A 153 -5.62 0.79 22.82
N ALA A 154 -6.17 -0.40 22.53
CA ALA A 154 -7.52 -0.78 22.92
C ALA A 154 -7.76 -0.69 24.45
N ASP A 155 -6.79 -1.08 25.28
CA ASP A 155 -6.89 -0.94 26.73
C ASP A 155 -6.92 0.53 27.17
N GLN A 156 -6.17 1.40 26.50
CA GLN A 156 -6.19 2.83 26.78
C GLN A 156 -7.53 3.46 26.37
N PHE A 157 -8.05 3.11 25.20
CA PHE A 157 -9.37 3.59 24.76
C PHE A 157 -10.47 3.13 25.72
N ALA A 158 -10.46 1.85 26.12
CA ALA A 158 -11.41 1.31 27.09
C ALA A 158 -11.30 1.99 28.46
N ARG A 159 -10.09 2.33 28.90
CA ARG A 159 -9.87 3.08 30.15
C ARG A 159 -10.46 4.49 30.06
N HIS A 160 -10.15 5.24 29.00
CA HIS A 160 -10.68 6.60 28.81
C HIS A 160 -12.21 6.60 28.73
N ALA A 161 -12.83 5.63 28.05
CA ALA A 161 -14.28 5.50 27.95
C ALA A 161 -14.96 5.25 29.32
N VAL A 162 -14.30 4.51 30.22
CA VAL A 162 -14.80 4.29 31.58
C VAL A 162 -14.59 5.51 32.47
N GLU A 163 -13.40 6.12 32.40
CA GLU A 163 -13.05 7.30 33.20
C GLU A 163 -13.93 8.51 32.86
N SER A 164 -14.37 8.64 31.60
CA SER A 164 -15.31 9.67 31.16
C SER A 164 -16.77 9.36 31.50
N GLY A 165 -17.08 8.17 32.03
CA GLY A 165 -18.43 7.71 32.29
C GLY A 165 -19.21 7.25 31.04
N GLY A 166 -18.57 7.19 29.87
CA GLY A 166 -19.17 6.74 28.61
C GLY A 166 -19.34 5.23 28.48
N MET A 167 -18.74 4.44 29.39
CA MET A 167 -18.85 2.98 29.41
C MET A 167 -18.76 2.43 30.84
N PRO A 168 -19.60 1.45 31.24
CA PRO A 168 -19.42 0.72 32.50
C PRO A 168 -18.11 -0.08 32.53
N LYS A 169 -17.55 -0.30 33.72
CA LYS A 169 -16.28 -1.06 33.88
C LYS A 169 -16.37 -2.47 33.33
N GLU A 170 -17.53 -3.09 33.45
CA GLU A 170 -17.84 -4.45 33.03
C GLU A 170 -17.84 -4.59 31.49
N GLY A 171 -18.03 -3.48 30.76
CA GLY A 171 -18.08 -3.44 29.30
C GLY A 171 -16.71 -3.50 28.61
N LYS A 172 -15.60 -3.36 29.36
CA LYS A 172 -14.25 -3.26 28.77
C LYS A 172 -13.88 -4.42 27.86
N GLU A 173 -14.12 -5.66 28.28
CA GLU A 173 -13.73 -6.82 27.48
C GLU A 173 -14.56 -6.95 26.21
N ALA A 174 -15.86 -6.67 26.28
CA ALA A 174 -16.72 -6.64 25.11
C ALA A 174 -16.30 -5.55 24.11
N PHE A 175 -15.94 -4.37 24.59
CA PHE A 175 -15.43 -3.27 23.76
C PHE A 175 -14.10 -3.60 23.08
N LYS A 176 -13.19 -4.29 23.78
CA LYS A 176 -11.87 -4.65 23.23
C LYS A 176 -11.92 -5.82 22.24
N ALA A 177 -12.92 -6.70 22.36
CA ALA A 177 -12.98 -7.95 21.61
C ALA A 177 -12.83 -7.76 20.08
N PRO A 178 -13.46 -6.76 19.42
CA PRO A 178 -13.29 -6.52 17.99
C PRO A 178 -11.83 -6.21 17.59
N PHE A 179 -11.11 -5.39 18.37
CA PHE A 179 -9.72 -5.00 18.08
C PHE A 179 -8.75 -6.18 18.09
N SER A 180 -9.08 -7.27 18.79
CA SER A 180 -8.26 -8.49 18.87
C SER A 180 -8.43 -9.43 17.68
N LYS A 181 -9.58 -9.38 16.98
CA LYS A 181 -9.93 -10.31 15.89
C LYS A 181 -9.27 -9.98 14.56
N VAL A 182 -8.82 -8.74 14.39
CA VAL A 182 -8.24 -8.22 13.14
C VAL A 182 -6.94 -8.94 12.71
N TYR A 183 -6.29 -9.67 13.64
CA TYR A 183 -4.99 -10.32 13.43
C TYR A 183 -5.01 -11.82 13.10
N ARG A 184 -6.19 -12.41 12.90
CA ARG A 184 -6.34 -13.87 12.68
C ARG A 184 -6.70 -14.27 11.25
N LYS A 185 -6.45 -13.41 10.26
CA LYS A 185 -6.44 -13.84 8.86
C LYS A 185 -5.17 -14.64 8.59
#